data_AF-A0A933QLP2-F1
#
_entry.id   AF-A0A933QLP2-F1
#
_cell.length_a   1.000
_cell.length_b   1.000
_cell.length_c   1.000
_cell.angle_alpha   90.00
_cell.angle_beta   90.00
_cell.angle_gamma   90.00
#
_symmetry.space_group_name_H-M   'P 1'
#
loop_
_entity.id
_entity.type
_entity.pdbx_description
1 polymer ?
#
loop_
_entity_poly.entity_id
_entity_poly.type
_entity_poly.pdbx_seq_one_letter_code
_entity_poly.pdbx_strand_id
1 'polypeptide(L)' 'MFGLQPTHLIIIFIVAVLLLVPQRLPELVRGFGKSIAEFKKAVLNSPEPIHSDSQDKPK' A
#
# COMPACT_ATOMS: atom_id res chain seq x y z
N MET A 1 -2.95 13.09 31.07
CA MET A 1 -3.70 11.86 30.71
C MET A 1 -4.27 12.02 29.30
N PHE A 2 -3.41 12.07 28.28
CA PHE A 2 -3.78 12.22 26.87
C PHE A 2 -3.08 11.09 26.10
N GLY A 3 -3.58 9.88 26.28
CA GLY A 3 -3.21 8.76 25.40
C GLY A 3 -4.11 8.81 24.18
N LEU A 4 -3.57 8.48 23.00
CA LEU A 4 -4.37 8.25 21.81
C LEU A 4 -5.26 7.02 22.02
N GLN A 5 -6.37 7.22 22.74
CA GLN A 5 -7.35 6.17 22.92
C GLN A 5 -8.08 5.97 21.58
N PRO A 6 -8.37 4.71 21.20
CA PRO A 6 -9.07 4.40 19.95
C PRO A 6 -10.35 5.22 19.74
N THR A 7 -11.05 5.55 20.83
CA THR A 7 -12.23 6.42 20.85
C THR A 7 -11.98 7.79 20.22
N HIS A 8 -10.83 8.42 20.50
CA HIS A 8 -10.49 9.73 19.93
C HIS A 8 -10.24 9.63 18.42
N LEU A 9 -9.60 8.56 17.95
CA LEU A 9 -9.40 8.32 16.53
C LEU A 9 -10.72 8.11 15.79
N ILE A 10 -11.68 7.39 16.38
CA ILE A 10 -13.03 7.21 15.82
C ILE A 10 -13.75 8.56 15.68
N ILE A 11 -13.70 9.41 16.70
CA ILE A 11 -14.31 10.74 16.66
C ILE A 11 -13.69 11.60 15.55
N ILE A 12 -12.36 11.63 15.45
CA ILE A 12 -11.65 12.36 14.40
C ILE A 12 -12.00 11.81 13.02
N PHE A 13 -12.11 10.48 12.88
CA PHE A 13 -12.47 9.83 11.62
C PHE A 13 -13.89 10.21 11.18
N ILE A 14 -14.85 10.26 12.11
CA ILE A 14 -16.22 10.70 11.83
C ILE A 14 -16.22 12.17 11.36
N VAL A 15 -15.52 13.06 12.06
CA VAL A 15 -15.40 14.47 11.68
C VAL A 15 -14.71 14.61 10.32
N ALA A 16 -13.65 13.85 10.08
CA ALA A 16 -12.95 13.83 8.80
C ALA A 16 -13.87 13.39 7.67
N VAL A 17 -14.70 12.35 7.83
CA VAL A 17 -15.65 11.90 6.81
C VAL A 17 -16.80 12.91 6.58
N LEU A 18 -17.16 13.70 7.60
CA LEU A 18 -18.12 14.78 7.41
C LEU A 18 -17.54 15.94 6.58
N LEU A 19 -16.24 16.23 6.74
CA LEU A 19 -15.53 17.24 5.97
C LEU A 19 -15.10 16.74 4.58
N LEU A 20 -14.65 15.49 4.50
CA LEU A 20 -14.24 14.79 3.29
C LEU A 20 -15.39 13.92 2.78
N VAL A 21 -16.05 14.38 1.72
CA VAL A 21 -17.21 13.72 1.12
C VAL A 21 -16.98 12.20 0.99
N PRO A 22 -17.84 11.36 1.58
CA PRO A 22 -17.64 9.91 1.64
C PRO A 22 -17.63 9.23 0.28
N GLN A 23 -18.10 9.89 -0.79
CA GLN A 23 -17.97 9.37 -2.16
C GLN A 23 -16.56 9.52 -2.75
N ARG A 24 -15.79 10.53 -2.33
CA ARG A 24 -14.46 10.82 -2.90
C ARG A 24 -13.34 10.02 -2.25
N LEU A 25 -13.48 9.69 -0.95
CA LEU A 25 -12.52 8.89 -0.20
C LEU A 25 -12.33 7.46 -0.79
N PRO A 26 -13.39 6.71 -1.17
CA PRO A 26 -13.27 5.41 -1.82
C PRO A 26 -12.54 5.48 -3.16
N GLU A 27 -12.78 6.54 -3.93
CA GLU A 27 -12.16 6.74 -5.24
C GLU A 27 -10.64 6.99 -5.10
N LEU A 28 -10.25 7.85 -4.14
CA LEU A 28 -8.85 8.11 -3.80
C LEU A 28 -8.14 6.87 -3.28
N VAL A 29 -8.77 6.11 -2.38
CA VAL A 29 -8.21 4.86 -1.84
C VAL A 29 -8.08 3.80 -2.92
N ARG A 30 -9.04 3.68 -3.85
CA ARG A 30 -8.94 2.76 -4.98
C ARG A 30 -7.80 3.12 -5.93
N GLY A 31 -7.61 4.41 -6.24
CA GLY A 31 -6.50 4.88 -7.05
C GLY A 31 -5.14 4.68 -6.39
N PHE A 32 -5.02 5.11 -5.13
CA PHE A 32 -3.80 4.97 -4.33
C PHE A 32 -3.44 3.51 -4.05
N GLY A 33 -4.44 2.68 -3.73
CA GLY A 33 -4.25 1.25 -3.50
C GLY A 33 -3.76 0.50 -4.74
N LYS A 34 -4.27 0.87 -5.94
CA LYS A 34 -3.74 0.35 -7.21
C LYS A 34 -2.28 0.79 -7.42
N SER A 35 -1.97 2.06 -7.17
CA SER A 35 -0.60 2.58 -7.28
C SER A 35 0.38 1.85 -6.34
N ILE A 36 0.03 1.68 -5.07
CA ILE A 36 0.83 0.90 -4.12
C ILE A 36 0.94 -0.56 -4.57
N ALA A 37 -0.13 -1.17 -5.07
CA ALA A 37 -0.10 -2.56 -5.52
C ALA A 37 0.86 -2.77 -6.70
N GLU A 38 0.83 -1.87 -7.70
CA GLU A 38 1.76 -1.90 -8.84
C GLU A 38 3.19 -1.54 -8.43
N PHE A 39 3.36 -0.55 -7.54
CA PHE A 39 4.67 -0.22 -6.95
C PHE A 39 5.27 -1.42 -6.21
N LYS A 40 4.47 -2.09 -5.38
CA LYS A 40 4.86 -3.31 -4.68
C LYS A 40 5.26 -4.41 -5.66
N LYS A 41 4.51 -4.60 -6.76
CA LYS A 41 4.86 -5.59 -7.78
C LYS A 41 6.17 -5.26 -8.49
N ALA A 42 6.41 -4.00 -8.84
CA ALA A 42 7.66 -3.60 -9.48
C ALA A 42 8.87 -3.74 -8.54
N VAL A 43 8.70 -3.41 -7.26
CA VAL A 43 9.76 -3.51 -6.25
C VAL A 43 10.05 -4.96 -5.83
N LEU A 44 9.01 -5.78 -5.62
CA LEU A 44 9.17 -7.18 -5.19
C LEU A 44 9.29 -8.19 -6.32
N ASN A 45 8.74 -7.91 -7.50
CA ASN A 45 8.88 -8.75 -8.70
C ASN A 45 9.70 -8.04 -9.77
N SER A 46 10.71 -7.24 -9.38
CA SER A 46 11.82 -7.02 -10.31
C SER A 46 12.29 -8.41 -10.74
N PRO A 47 12.12 -8.80 -12.01
CA PRO A 47 12.78 -9.98 -12.48
C PRO A 47 14.26 -9.66 -12.31
N GLU A 48 14.93 -10.33 -11.39
CA GLU A 48 16.26 -10.80 -11.72
C GLU A 48 16.06 -11.78 -12.88
N PRO A 49 16.46 -11.45 -14.11
CA PRO A 49 17.08 -12.45 -14.95
C PRO A 49 18.54 -12.55 -14.51
N ILE A 50 18.82 -12.88 -13.23
CA ILE A 50 20.09 -13.53 -12.96
C ILE A 50 19.84 -14.98 -13.29
N HIS A 51 20.06 -15.27 -14.56
CA HIS A 51 20.45 -16.59 -15.01
C HIS A 51 21.35 -17.22 -13.94
N SER A 52 20.79 -18.13 -13.14
CA SER A 52 21.56 -19.26 -12.63
C SER A 52 21.79 -20.20 -13.81
N ASP A 53 22.53 -19.71 -14.81
CA ASP A 53 23.21 -20.53 -15.80
C ASP A 53 24.62 -20.73 -15.25
N SER A 54 24.69 -21.58 -14.22
CA SER A 54 25.92 -22.12 -13.65
C SER A 54 25.65 -23.57 -13.25
N GLN A 55 25.23 -24.35 -14.24
CA GLN A 55 25.61 -25.75 -14.38
C GLN A 55 26.23 -25.96 -15.77
N ASP A 56 27.16 -25.09 -16.15
CA ASP A 56 28.29 -25.52 -16.98
C ASP A 56 29.19 -26.33 -16.06
N LYS A 57 29.01 -27.65 -16.07
CA LYS A 57 30.04 -28.57 -15.58
C LYS A 57 31.05 -28.75 -16.71
N PRO A 58 32.27 -28.20 -16.60
CA PRO A 58 33.33 -28.59 -17.50
C PRO A 58 33.81 -30.00 -17.12
N LYS A 59 33.76 -30.91 -18.10
CA LYS A 59 34.50 -32.18 -18.24
C LYS A 59 34.41 -33.22 -17.10
#